data_AF-A0A386C895-F1
#
_entry.id   AF-A0A386C895-F1
#
_cell.length_a   1.000
_cell.length_b   1.000
_cell.length_c   1.000
_cell.angle_alpha   90.00
_cell.angle_beta   90.00
_cell.angle_gamma   90.00
#
_symmetry.space_group_name_H-M   'P 1'
#
loop_
_entity.id
_entity.type
_entity.pdbx_description
1 polymer ?
#
loop_
_entity_poly.entity_id
_entity_poly.type
_entity_poly.pdbx_seq_one_letter_code
_entity_poly.pdbx_strand_id
1 'polypeptide(L)' 'MNTVNVKGKSKIFKGRPGVRSDWKKAIVSLAEGHKIDVTTGL' A
#
# COMPACT_ATOMS: atom_id res chain seq x y z
N MET A 1 3.02 1.09 -15.68
CA MET A 1 2.72 1.51 -14.29
C MET A 1 1.29 1.14 -14.00
N ASN A 2 1.06 0.26 -13.03
CA ASN A 2 -0.28 -0.22 -12.72
C ASN A 2 -0.62 0.17 -11.28
N THR A 3 -1.75 0.83 -11.08
CA THR A 3 -2.20 1.25 -9.75
C THR A 3 -3.50 0.58 -9.37
N VAL A 4 -3.62 0.18 -8.12
CA VAL A 4 -4.83 -0.42 -7.56
C VAL A 4 -5.20 0.32 -6.28
N ASN A 5 -6.46 0.76 -6.18
CA ASN A 5 -6.99 1.30 -4.94
C ASN A 5 -7.44 0.15 -4.04
N VAL A 6 -6.77 -0.01 -2.90
CA VAL A 6 -7.09 -1.02 -1.90
C VAL A 6 -7.98 -0.38 -0.85
N LYS A 7 -9.25 -0.77 -0.85
CA LYS A 7 -10.21 -0.33 0.16
C LYS A 7 -9.83 -0.87 1.54
N GLY A 8 -9.96 -0.04 2.54
CA GLY A 8 -9.80 -0.37 3.94
C GLY A 8 -10.89 -1.32 4.41
N LYS A 9 -10.52 -2.21 5.32
CA LYS A 9 -11.46 -3.18 5.90
C LYS A 9 -12.26 -2.51 7.01
N SER A 10 -13.54 -2.87 7.12
CA SER A 10 -14.34 -2.60 8.31
C SER A 10 -13.69 -3.29 9.52
N LYS A 11 -13.64 -2.56 10.62
CA LYS A 11 -13.01 -2.95 11.89
C LYS A 11 -13.93 -2.59 13.04
N ILE A 12 -13.67 -3.19 14.18
CA ILE A 12 -14.32 -2.81 15.44
C ILE A 12 -13.21 -2.49 16.42
N PHE A 13 -13.28 -1.31 17.03
CA PHE A 13 -12.37 -0.91 18.10
C PHE A 13 -13.19 -0.63 19.37
N LYS A 14 -12.92 -1.40 20.42
CA LYS A 14 -13.62 -1.27 21.72
C LYS A 14 -15.16 -1.22 21.59
N GLY A 15 -15.72 -2.11 20.77
CA GLY A 15 -17.16 -2.21 20.54
C GLY A 15 -17.77 -1.18 19.57
N ARG A 16 -16.97 -0.24 19.04
CA ARG A 16 -17.44 0.73 18.03
C ARG A 16 -16.99 0.33 16.62
N PRO A 17 -17.90 0.33 15.62
CA PRO A 17 -17.52 0.08 14.23
C PRO A 17 -16.67 1.24 13.71
N GLY A 18 -15.64 0.90 12.96
CA GLY A 18 -14.75 1.83 12.28
C GLY A 18 -14.22 1.21 10.98
N VAL A 19 -13.47 1.97 10.20
CA VAL A 19 -12.89 1.49 8.94
C VAL A 19 -11.43 1.89 8.91
N ARG A 20 -10.56 1.02 8.39
CA ARG A 20 -9.16 1.40 8.13
C ARG A 20 -9.12 2.36 6.94
N SER A 21 -8.18 3.31 6.91
CA SER A 21 -8.00 4.16 5.74
C SER A 21 -7.68 3.34 4.48
N ASP A 22 -8.26 3.75 3.36
CA ASP A 22 -7.92 3.25 2.04
C ASP A 22 -6.47 3.62 1.71
N TRP A 23 -5.83 2.81 0.87
CA TRP A 23 -4.50 3.12 0.36
C TRP A 23 -4.36 2.73 -1.10
N LYS A 24 -3.52 3.47 -1.81
CA LYS A 24 -3.24 3.24 -3.22
C LYS A 24 -1.95 2.44 -3.35
N LYS A 25 -2.04 1.27 -3.97
CA LYS A 25 -0.89 0.42 -4.29
C LYS A 25 -0.44 0.72 -5.72
N ALA A 26 0.86 0.95 -5.90
CA ALA A 26 1.48 1.03 -7.21
C ALA A 26 2.37 -0.20 -7.43
N ILE A 27 2.21 -0.86 -8.57
CA ILE A 27 3.09 -1.92 -9.05
C ILE A 27 3.89 -1.30 -10.20
N VAL A 28 5.20 -1.26 -10.01
CA VAL A 28 6.14 -0.63 -10.94
C VAL A 28 7.12 -1.67 -11.46
N SER A 29 7.27 -1.69 -12.78
CA SER A 29 8.29 -2.46 -13.49
C SER A 29 9.49 -1.55 -13.76
N LEU A 30 10.69 -2.05 -13.50
CA LEU A 30 11.94 -1.34 -13.77
C LEU A 30 12.48 -1.74 -15.15
N ALA A 31 13.30 -0.86 -15.72
CA ALA A 31 14.12 -1.21 -16.88
C ALA A 31 15.19 -2.24 -16.48
N GLU A 32 15.66 -3.02 -17.46
CA GLU A 32 16.69 -4.03 -17.23
C GLU A 32 17.97 -3.41 -16.65
N GLY A 33 18.52 -4.05 -15.62
CA GLY A 33 19.71 -3.58 -14.91
C GLY A 33 19.46 -2.54 -13.81
N HIS A 34 18.23 -2.04 -13.63
CA HIS A 34 17.90 -1.12 -12.53
C HIS A 34 17.40 -1.88 -11.31
N LYS A 35 17.99 -1.62 -10.13
CA LYS A 35 17.56 -2.16 -8.85
C LYS A 35 17.12 -1.03 -7.92
N ILE A 36 16.00 -1.24 -7.23
CA ILE A 36 15.58 -0.38 -6.12
C ILE A 36 16.23 -0.94 -4.85
N ASP A 37 17.13 -0.18 -4.24
CA ASP A 37 17.64 -0.44 -2.91
C ASP A 37 16.71 0.19 -1.87
N VAL A 38 15.95 -0.65 -1.16
CA VAL A 38 14.91 -0.25 -0.19
C VAL A 38 15.45 -0.03 1.22
N THR A 39 16.74 -0.27 1.44
CA THR A 39 17.39 -0.23 2.76
C THR A 39 17.91 1.16 3.15
N THR A 40 17.84 2.13 2.24
CA THR A 40 18.33 3.51 2.45
C THR A 40 17.33 4.46 3.13
N GLY A 41 16.10 4.00 3.41
CA GLY A 41 15.03 4.82 3.98
C GLY A 41 14.74 4.52 5.45
N LEU A 42 15.72 4.78 6.34
CA LEU A 42 15.47 4.92 7.78
C LEU A 42 15.05 6.36 8.13
#